data_AF-A0A969JVU6-F1
#
_entry.id   AF-A0A969JVU6-F1
#
_cell.length_a   1.000
_cell.length_b   1.000
_cell.length_c   1.000
_cell.angle_alpha   90.00
_cell.angle_beta   90.00
_cell.angle_gamma   90.00
#
_symmetry.space_group_name_H-M   'P 1'
#
loop_
_entity.id
_entity.type
_entity.pdbx_description
1 polymer ?
#
loop_
_entity_poly.entity_id
_entity_poly.type
_entity_poly.pdbx_seq_one_letter_code
_entity_poly.pdbx_strand_id
1 'polypeptide(L)'
;MSDEASGYGDRTRVLIESAFDAGAHHVAVLMRHSAREFEPGRHDLLNSLTDEGREFAIALGRGLPKAVLARGYASPAERCMETAELMLRGHVAGGGEATRHRAVEGLGVFYVLDQMRMFKSMMAAEGQVPFLRRWIDGGVGADVMMPADLAARLVARVVSEKLRERCRDRNSMCVYLTT
;
A
#
# COMPACT_ATOMS: atom_id res chain seq x y z
N MET A 1 18.11 24.78 -18.66
CA MET A 1 18.62 24.18 -17.40
C MET A 1 17.44 23.56 -16.70
N SER A 2 17.16 22.31 -17.01
CA SER A 2 16.10 21.50 -16.42
C SER A 2 16.76 20.58 -15.40
N ASP A 3 16.50 20.79 -14.12
CA ASP A 3 16.89 19.81 -13.11
C ASP A 3 15.90 19.79 -11.94
N GLU A 4 15.61 18.56 -11.53
CA GLU A 4 14.95 18.15 -10.28
C GLU A 4 13.43 18.30 -10.12
N ALA A 5 12.67 17.60 -10.96
CA ALA A 5 11.56 16.82 -10.40
C ALA A 5 12.16 15.56 -9.75
N SER A 6 12.57 15.64 -8.49
CA SER A 6 12.86 14.46 -7.65
C SER A 6 11.66 13.51 -7.75
N GLY A 7 11.80 12.39 -8.47
CA GLY A 7 10.68 11.56 -8.91
C GLY A 7 9.95 10.90 -7.74
N TYR A 8 8.65 11.17 -7.62
CA TYR A 8 7.81 10.51 -6.63
C TYR A 8 7.88 8.98 -6.82
N GLY A 9 8.26 8.25 -5.78
CA GLY A 9 8.46 6.79 -5.83
C GLY A 9 9.89 6.33 -6.10
N ASP A 10 10.84 7.22 -6.44
CA ASP A 10 12.22 6.82 -6.73
C ASP A 10 12.92 6.15 -5.54
N ARG A 11 12.70 6.66 -4.32
CA ARG A 11 13.23 6.02 -3.11
C ARG A 11 12.69 4.61 -2.92
N THR A 12 11.41 4.39 -3.24
CA THR A 12 10.80 3.05 -3.19
C THR A 12 11.45 2.13 -4.22
N ARG A 13 11.68 2.61 -5.44
CA ARG A 13 12.37 1.87 -6.49
C ARG A 13 13.79 1.47 -6.06
N VAL A 14 14.57 2.41 -5.53
CA VAL A 14 15.93 2.16 -5.05
C VAL A 14 15.95 1.12 -3.92
N LEU A 15 14.99 1.17 -2.99
CA LEU A 15 14.88 0.16 -1.92
C LEU A 15 14.57 -1.24 -2.48
N ILE A 16 13.70 -1.33 -3.49
CA ILE A 16 13.37 -2.60 -4.16
C ILE A 16 14.62 -3.16 -4.86
N GLU A 17 15.33 -2.33 -5.62
CA GLU A 17 16.57 -2.71 -6.31
C GLU A 17 17.62 -3.20 -5.33
N SER A 18 17.85 -2.44 -4.25
CA SER A 18 18.81 -2.80 -3.20
C SER A 18 18.49 -4.16 -2.56
N ALA A 19 17.22 -4.52 -2.42
CA ALA A 19 16.83 -5.83 -1.89
C ALA A 19 17.21 -6.97 -2.86
N PHE A 20 16.99 -6.79 -4.16
CA PHE A 20 17.41 -7.77 -5.17
C PHE A 20 18.93 -7.85 -5.29
N ASP A 21 19.64 -6.72 -5.25
CA ASP A 21 21.11 -6.66 -5.28
C ASP A 21 21.73 -7.34 -4.06
N ALA A 22 21.05 -7.32 -2.91
CA ALA A 22 21.42 -8.07 -1.71
C ALA A 22 21.12 -9.58 -1.80
N GLY A 23 20.64 -10.09 -2.94
CA GLY A 23 20.38 -11.50 -3.18
C GLY A 23 18.97 -11.96 -2.81
N ALA A 24 18.02 -11.04 -2.55
CA ALA A 24 16.63 -11.44 -2.34
C ALA A 24 16.03 -11.97 -3.65
N HIS A 25 15.37 -13.13 -3.58
CA HIS A 25 14.62 -13.69 -4.71
C HIS A 25 13.13 -13.34 -4.67
N HIS A 26 12.61 -13.05 -3.49
CA HIS A 26 11.21 -12.71 -3.27
C HIS A 26 11.12 -11.46 -2.40
N VAL A 27 10.55 -10.39 -2.94
CA VAL A 27 10.43 -9.10 -2.26
C VAL A 27 8.96 -8.76 -2.02
N ALA A 28 8.61 -8.37 -0.79
CA ALA A 28 7.32 -7.79 -0.47
C ALA A 28 7.48 -6.28 -0.30
N VAL A 29 6.62 -5.53 -0.98
CA VAL A 29 6.60 -4.07 -0.91
C VAL A 29 5.29 -3.67 -0.24
N LEU A 30 5.34 -3.29 1.03
CA LEU A 30 4.19 -2.73 1.74
C LEU A 30 4.22 -1.21 1.56
N MET A 31 3.18 -0.66 0.92
CA MET A 31 3.11 0.77 0.65
C MET A 31 1.67 1.28 0.69
N ARG A 32 1.53 2.60 0.77
CA ARG A 32 0.24 3.28 0.66
C ARG A 32 -0.16 3.44 -0.82
N HIS A 33 -1.45 3.57 -1.08
CA HIS A 33 -1.95 4.04 -2.37
C HIS A 33 -1.34 5.39 -2.80
N SER A 34 -1.41 5.68 -4.10
CA SER A 34 -0.89 6.93 -4.67
C SER A 34 -1.72 8.16 -4.25
N ALA A 35 -1.33 9.34 -4.73
CA ALA A 35 -2.02 10.60 -4.46
C ALA A 35 -3.51 10.50 -4.80
N ARG A 36 -4.35 11.03 -3.91
CA ARG A 36 -5.81 10.95 -4.01
C ARG A 36 -6.45 12.32 -3.89
N GLU A 37 -7.64 12.43 -4.46
CA GLU A 37 -8.51 13.57 -4.26
C GLU A 37 -8.89 13.71 -2.79
N PHE A 38 -9.22 14.93 -2.38
CA PHE A 38 -9.82 15.20 -1.09
C PHE A 38 -11.03 16.12 -1.27
N GLU A 39 -12.20 15.52 -1.20
CA GLU A 39 -13.47 16.23 -1.25
C GLU A 39 -14.07 16.33 0.17
N PRO A 40 -14.21 17.54 0.75
CA PRO A 40 -14.83 17.70 2.06
C PRO A 40 -16.24 17.10 2.09
N GLY A 41 -16.53 16.31 3.12
CA GLY A 41 -17.85 15.66 3.30
C GLY A 41 -18.04 14.35 2.53
N ARG A 42 -17.13 13.98 1.62
CA ARG A 42 -17.11 12.66 1.00
C ARG A 42 -16.53 11.62 1.95
N HIS A 43 -17.14 10.43 1.96
CA HIS A 43 -16.60 9.31 2.72
C HIS A 43 -15.18 8.99 2.24
N ASP A 44 -14.20 8.92 3.15
CA ASP A 44 -12.78 8.86 2.76
C ASP A 44 -12.46 7.69 1.83
N LEU A 45 -13.06 6.52 2.05
CA LEU A 45 -12.88 5.34 1.18
C LEU A 45 -13.34 5.55 -0.28
N LEU A 46 -14.17 6.56 -0.54
CA LEU A 46 -14.70 6.89 -1.87
C LEU A 46 -13.88 7.96 -2.59
N ASN A 47 -12.82 8.50 -1.97
CA ASN A 47 -11.91 9.43 -2.64
C ASN A 47 -11.03 8.67 -3.62
N SER A 48 -11.18 9.00 -4.91
CA SER A 48 -10.43 8.45 -6.04
C SER A 48 -8.99 8.95 -6.09
N LEU A 49 -8.13 8.31 -6.90
CA LEU A 49 -6.82 8.86 -7.22
C LEU A 49 -6.94 10.18 -8.00
N THR A 50 -5.97 11.08 -7.82
CA THR A 50 -5.77 12.23 -8.73
C THR A 50 -5.13 11.74 -10.03
N ASP A 51 -5.15 12.56 -11.07
CA ASP A 51 -4.49 12.22 -12.33
C ASP A 51 -2.96 12.10 -12.16
N GLU A 52 -2.33 13.00 -11.39
CA GLU A 52 -0.92 12.89 -11.02
C GLU A 52 -0.66 11.61 -10.21
N GLY A 53 -1.57 11.24 -9.32
CA GLY A 53 -1.51 9.98 -8.56
C GLY A 53 -1.49 8.76 -9.48
N ARG A 54 -2.29 8.76 -10.55
CA ARG A 54 -2.28 7.70 -11.56
C ARG A 54 -0.96 7.66 -12.32
N GLU A 55 -0.44 8.82 -12.72
CA GLU A 55 0.85 8.93 -13.41
C GLU A 55 2.01 8.40 -12.55
N PHE A 56 2.05 8.77 -11.26
CA PHE A 56 3.04 8.26 -10.32
C PHE A 56 3.00 6.74 -10.17
N ALA A 57 1.81 6.15 -10.08
CA ALA A 57 1.66 4.69 -10.00
C ALA A 57 2.21 3.99 -11.25
N ILE A 58 1.90 4.51 -12.44
CA ILE A 58 2.41 4.00 -13.72
C ILE A 58 3.94 4.17 -13.79
N ALA A 59 4.46 5.34 -13.44
CA ALA A 59 5.88 5.66 -13.49
C ALA A 59 6.69 4.76 -12.57
N LEU A 60 6.25 4.58 -11.32
CA LEU A 60 6.86 3.64 -10.38
C LEU A 60 6.87 2.23 -10.96
N GLY A 61 5.74 1.76 -11.50
CA GLY A 61 5.61 0.47 -12.17
C GLY A 61 6.63 0.30 -13.32
N ARG A 62 6.73 1.32 -14.18
CA ARG A 62 7.67 1.35 -15.30
C ARG A 62 9.13 1.33 -14.84
N GLY A 63 9.44 1.85 -13.67
CA GLY A 63 10.79 1.83 -13.10
C GLY A 63 11.21 0.50 -12.46
N LEU A 64 10.30 -0.45 -12.23
CA LEU A 64 10.62 -1.70 -11.53
C LEU A 64 11.57 -2.62 -12.33
N PRO A 65 12.41 -3.44 -11.67
CA PRO A 65 13.34 -4.36 -12.35
C PRO A 65 12.61 -5.36 -13.28
N LYS A 66 12.99 -5.44 -14.55
CA LYS A 66 12.23 -6.19 -15.57
C LYS A 66 12.32 -7.71 -15.48
N ALA A 67 13.36 -8.22 -14.83
CA ALA A 67 13.57 -9.64 -14.61
C ALA A 67 12.68 -10.24 -13.48
N VAL A 68 11.76 -9.46 -12.89
CA VAL A 68 10.89 -9.92 -11.80
C VAL A 68 9.46 -10.09 -12.26
N LEU A 69 8.82 -11.15 -11.77
CA LEU A 69 7.38 -11.34 -11.90
C LEU A 69 6.64 -10.53 -10.84
N ALA A 70 5.87 -9.53 -11.25
CA ALA A 70 5.12 -8.66 -10.35
C ALA A 70 3.70 -9.18 -10.05
N ARG A 71 3.24 -9.01 -8.79
CA ARG A 71 1.88 -9.35 -8.32
C ARG A 71 1.32 -8.23 -7.46
N GLY A 72 0.03 -7.98 -7.57
CA GLY A 72 -0.67 -6.95 -6.79
C GLY A 72 -1.59 -7.54 -5.73
N TYR A 73 -1.48 -7.04 -4.51
CA TYR A 73 -2.45 -7.25 -3.44
C TYR A 73 -2.81 -5.89 -2.86
N ALA A 74 -4.09 -5.63 -2.66
CA ALA A 74 -4.52 -4.33 -2.17
C ALA A 74 -5.67 -4.48 -1.18
N SER A 75 -5.82 -3.50 -0.30
CA SER A 75 -7.07 -3.31 0.42
C SER A 75 -8.23 -3.14 -0.56
N PRO A 76 -9.47 -3.49 -0.20
CA PRO A 76 -10.62 -3.37 -1.09
C PRO A 76 -10.97 -1.93 -1.53
N ALA A 77 -10.41 -0.90 -0.90
CA ALA A 77 -10.62 0.49 -1.32
C ALA A 77 -10.19 0.69 -2.78
N GLU A 78 -11.04 1.31 -3.59
CA GLU A 78 -10.85 1.43 -5.05
C GLU A 78 -9.50 2.05 -5.42
N ARG A 79 -9.09 3.12 -4.74
CA ARG A 79 -7.78 3.77 -4.95
C ARG A 79 -6.58 2.85 -4.76
N CYS A 80 -6.68 1.87 -3.84
CA CYS A 80 -5.61 0.92 -3.57
C CYS A 80 -5.56 -0.14 -4.68
N MET A 81 -6.73 -0.62 -5.11
CA MET A 81 -6.87 -1.53 -6.24
C MET A 81 -6.35 -0.87 -7.53
N GLU A 82 -6.77 0.36 -7.80
CA GLU A 82 -6.34 1.16 -8.95
C GLU A 82 -4.82 1.41 -8.92
N THR A 83 -4.25 1.79 -7.77
CA THR A 83 -2.79 1.97 -7.65
C THR A 83 -2.05 0.67 -8.01
N ALA A 84 -2.48 -0.47 -7.48
CA ALA A 84 -1.85 -1.76 -7.75
C ALA A 84 -1.95 -2.14 -9.24
N GLU A 85 -3.13 -1.96 -9.85
CA GLU A 85 -3.35 -2.21 -11.27
C GLU A 85 -2.44 -1.34 -12.14
N LEU A 86 -2.40 -0.03 -11.88
CA LEU A 86 -1.61 0.93 -12.64
C LEU A 86 -0.10 0.65 -12.54
N MET A 87 0.39 0.26 -11.37
CA MET A 87 1.77 -0.18 -11.19
C MET A 87 2.09 -1.42 -12.03
N LEU A 88 1.24 -2.45 -12.00
CA LEU A 88 1.43 -3.65 -12.82
C LEU A 88 1.39 -3.33 -14.32
N ARG A 89 0.45 -2.46 -14.74
CA ARG A 89 0.36 -1.98 -16.13
C ARG A 89 1.62 -1.24 -16.55
N GLY A 90 2.13 -0.36 -15.70
CA GLY A 90 3.40 0.35 -15.93
C GLY A 90 4.58 -0.61 -16.06
N HIS A 91 4.64 -1.65 -15.23
CA HIS A 91 5.68 -2.68 -15.28
C HIS A 91 5.66 -3.45 -16.60
N VAL A 92 4.48 -3.92 -17.02
CA VAL A 92 4.28 -4.63 -18.30
C VAL A 92 4.61 -3.74 -19.49
N ALA A 93 4.13 -2.49 -19.49
CA ALA A 93 4.45 -1.53 -20.55
C ALA A 93 5.96 -1.21 -20.63
N GLY A 94 6.69 -1.35 -19.52
CA GLY A 94 8.15 -1.23 -19.46
C GLY A 94 8.92 -2.51 -19.84
N GLY A 95 8.24 -3.57 -20.30
CA GLY A 95 8.86 -4.83 -20.72
C GLY A 95 9.02 -5.88 -19.61
N GLY A 96 8.41 -5.68 -18.44
CA GLY A 96 8.38 -6.67 -17.36
C GLY A 96 7.20 -7.64 -17.48
N GLU A 97 7.18 -8.66 -16.62
CA GLU A 97 6.04 -9.57 -16.49
C GLU A 97 5.22 -9.28 -15.22
N ALA A 98 3.90 -9.32 -15.32
CA ALA A 98 2.99 -9.24 -14.19
C ALA A 98 1.93 -10.34 -14.27
N THR A 99 1.36 -10.69 -13.11
CA THR A 99 0.19 -11.57 -13.05
C THR A 99 -1.08 -10.74 -12.82
N ARG A 100 -1.89 -11.12 -11.83
CA ARG A 100 -3.11 -10.40 -11.42
C ARG A 100 -2.85 -9.49 -10.23
N HIS A 101 -3.71 -8.50 -10.08
CA HIS A 101 -3.95 -7.83 -8.80
C HIS A 101 -5.26 -8.37 -8.19
N ARG A 102 -5.40 -8.38 -6.86
CA ARG A 102 -6.66 -8.73 -6.18
C ARG A 102 -6.80 -8.06 -4.82
N ALA A 103 -8.04 -7.93 -4.37
CA ALA A 103 -8.35 -7.47 -3.03
C ALA A 103 -7.94 -8.50 -1.95
N VAL A 104 -7.47 -8.00 -0.82
CA VAL A 104 -7.19 -8.75 0.40
C VAL A 104 -7.73 -7.94 1.58
N GLU A 105 -8.79 -8.44 2.22
CA GLU A 105 -9.46 -7.76 3.35
C GLU A 105 -8.50 -7.39 4.49
N GLY A 106 -7.54 -8.27 4.78
CA GLY A 106 -6.53 -8.05 5.82
C GLY A 106 -5.53 -6.91 5.52
N LEU A 107 -5.62 -6.24 4.36
CA LEU A 107 -4.87 -5.03 4.05
C LEU A 107 -5.72 -3.75 4.17
N GLY A 108 -7.04 -3.90 4.35
CA GLY A 108 -7.96 -2.79 4.58
C GLY A 108 -8.02 -2.35 6.03
N VAL A 109 -9.07 -1.60 6.35
CA VAL A 109 -9.27 -1.01 7.69
C VAL A 109 -9.93 -2.01 8.67
N PHE A 110 -9.56 -3.29 8.59
CA PHE A 110 -10.17 -4.39 9.37
C PHE A 110 -10.01 -4.22 10.89
N TYR A 111 -9.09 -3.37 11.31
CA TYR A 111 -8.79 -3.07 12.70
C TYR A 111 -9.72 -2.00 13.31
N VAL A 112 -10.63 -1.40 12.52
CA VAL A 112 -11.69 -0.53 13.04
C VAL A 112 -12.94 -1.37 13.28
N LEU A 113 -13.33 -1.50 14.55
CA LEU A 113 -14.46 -2.33 15.00
C LEU A 113 -15.75 -1.53 15.13
N ASP A 114 -15.64 -0.24 15.49
CA ASP A 114 -16.76 0.72 15.50
C ASP A 114 -16.31 2.03 14.82
N GLN A 115 -16.72 2.22 13.57
CA GLN A 115 -16.34 3.38 12.77
C GLN A 115 -16.88 4.70 13.33
N MET A 116 -18.06 4.70 13.95
CA MET A 116 -18.67 5.91 14.50
C MET A 116 -17.92 6.37 15.75
N ARG A 117 -17.59 5.43 16.65
CA ARG A 117 -16.78 5.75 17.84
C ARG A 117 -15.35 6.12 17.47
N MET A 118 -14.77 5.46 16.47
CA MET A 118 -13.45 5.81 15.93
C MET A 118 -13.45 7.26 15.42
N PHE A 119 -14.42 7.62 14.57
CA PHE A 119 -14.52 8.97 14.02
C PHE A 119 -14.71 10.03 15.11
N LYS A 120 -15.61 9.79 16.08
CA LYS A 120 -15.81 10.69 17.23
C LYS A 120 -14.52 10.86 18.04
N SER A 121 -13.80 9.77 18.30
CA SER A 121 -12.54 9.81 19.04
C SER A 121 -11.44 10.55 18.26
N MET A 122 -11.42 10.44 16.94
CA MET A 122 -10.47 11.15 16.08
C MET A 122 -10.74 12.66 16.07
N MET A 123 -12.01 13.06 15.96
CA MET A 123 -12.41 14.47 16.04
C MET A 123 -12.08 15.08 17.41
N ALA A 124 -12.33 14.33 18.50
CA ALA A 124 -12.01 14.76 19.85
C ALA A 124 -10.49 14.86 20.10
N ALA A 125 -9.66 14.16 19.32
CA ALA A 125 -8.21 14.24 19.37
C ALA A 125 -7.64 15.32 18.44
N GLU A 126 -8.48 16.19 17.87
CA GLU A 126 -8.07 17.26 16.95
C GLU A 126 -7.39 16.74 15.66
N GLY A 127 -7.83 15.57 15.18
CA GLY A 127 -7.48 15.04 13.88
C GLY A 127 -6.73 13.71 13.90
N GLN A 128 -6.24 13.30 12.73
CA GLN A 128 -5.74 11.94 12.50
C GLN A 128 -4.42 11.64 13.22
N VAL A 129 -3.46 12.57 13.22
CA VAL A 129 -2.12 12.31 13.78
C VAL A 129 -2.16 12.11 15.30
N PRO A 130 -2.79 12.99 16.10
CA PRO A 130 -2.88 12.75 17.55
C PRO A 130 -3.72 11.51 17.88
N PHE A 131 -4.77 11.24 17.11
CA PHE A 131 -5.57 10.03 17.24
C PHE A 131 -4.75 8.74 17.02
N LEU A 132 -3.94 8.68 15.95
CA LEU A 132 -3.09 7.53 15.66
C LEU A 132 -2.04 7.30 16.77
N ARG A 133 -1.42 8.37 17.29
CA ARG A 133 -0.50 8.25 18.44
C ARG A 133 -1.20 7.63 19.64
N ARG A 134 -2.37 8.18 20.00
CA ARG A 134 -3.19 7.66 21.10
C ARG A 134 -3.57 6.20 20.89
N TRP A 135 -3.89 5.77 19.68
CA TRP A 135 -4.19 4.37 19.37
C TRP A 135 -2.96 3.47 19.54
N ILE A 136 -1.80 3.88 19.03
CA ILE A 136 -0.53 3.15 19.18
C ILE A 136 -0.16 3.00 20.66
N ASP A 137 -0.42 4.04 21.46
CA ASP A 137 -0.16 4.06 22.91
C ASP A 137 -1.23 3.32 23.74
N GLY A 138 -2.22 2.68 23.09
CA GLY A 138 -3.28 1.92 23.76
C GLY A 138 -4.39 2.76 24.38
N GLY A 139 -4.45 4.06 24.08
CA GLY A 139 -5.44 5.00 24.62
C GLY A 139 -6.81 4.98 23.93
N VAL A 140 -7.02 4.10 22.95
CA VAL A 140 -8.31 3.89 22.26
C VAL A 140 -8.91 2.56 22.70
N GLY A 141 -10.22 2.55 23.00
CA GLY A 141 -10.91 1.35 23.47
C GLY A 141 -10.80 0.17 22.50
N ALA A 142 -10.55 -1.02 23.02
CA ALA A 142 -10.38 -2.25 22.24
C ALA A 142 -11.68 -2.71 21.54
N ASP A 143 -12.83 -2.17 21.95
CA ASP A 143 -14.13 -2.32 21.30
C ASP A 143 -14.32 -1.34 20.11
N VAL A 144 -13.50 -0.28 20.04
CA VAL A 144 -13.53 0.74 18.97
C VAL A 144 -12.51 0.39 17.88
N MET A 145 -11.28 0.13 18.29
CA MET A 145 -10.20 -0.31 17.40
C MET A 145 -9.47 -1.49 18.03
N MET A 146 -9.12 -2.45 17.19
CA MET A 146 -8.20 -3.52 17.57
C MET A 146 -6.88 -2.91 18.07
N PRO A 147 -6.21 -3.50 19.08
CA PRO A 147 -4.88 -3.03 19.52
C PRO A 147 -3.91 -2.92 18.33
N ALA A 148 -3.16 -1.82 18.27
CA ALA A 148 -2.31 -1.49 17.13
C ALA A 148 -1.24 -2.56 16.86
N ASP A 149 -0.67 -3.14 17.91
CA ASP A 149 0.31 -4.21 17.83
C ASP A 149 -0.29 -5.52 17.26
N LEU A 150 -1.52 -5.84 17.65
CA LEU A 150 -2.26 -6.98 17.09
C LEU A 150 -2.58 -6.75 15.62
N ALA A 151 -3.08 -5.56 15.26
CA ALA A 151 -3.35 -5.20 13.87
C ALA A 151 -2.09 -5.31 13.00
N ALA A 152 -0.96 -4.76 13.46
CA ALA A 152 0.32 -4.85 12.77
C ALA A 152 0.79 -6.31 12.59
N ARG A 153 0.67 -7.15 13.63
CA ARG A 153 1.00 -8.58 13.53
C ARG A 153 0.15 -9.31 12.51
N LEU A 154 -1.14 -8.99 12.42
CA LEU A 154 -2.04 -9.60 11.44
C LEU A 154 -1.68 -9.21 10.00
N VAL A 155 -1.40 -7.92 9.74
CA VAL A 155 -0.91 -7.46 8.42
C VAL A 155 0.41 -8.14 8.07
N ALA A 156 1.38 -8.13 9.00
CA ALA A 156 2.68 -8.77 8.79
C ALA A 156 2.56 -10.27 8.48
N ARG A 157 1.61 -10.96 9.14
CA ARG A 157 1.32 -12.37 8.87
C ARG A 157 0.76 -12.57 7.47
N VAL A 158 -0.19 -11.75 7.03
CA VAL A 158 -0.73 -11.81 5.66
C VAL A 158 0.37 -11.65 4.61
N VAL A 159 1.25 -10.66 4.78
CA VAL A 159 2.39 -10.42 3.88
C VAL A 159 3.37 -11.60 3.90
N SER A 160 3.71 -12.10 5.09
CA SER A 160 4.67 -13.20 5.28
C SER A 160 4.19 -14.50 4.65
N GLU A 161 2.91 -14.85 4.80
CA GLU A 161 2.36 -16.05 4.16
C GLU A 161 2.41 -15.96 2.63
N LYS A 162 2.17 -14.76 2.08
CA LYS A 162 2.25 -14.54 0.64
C LYS A 162 3.68 -14.54 0.10
N LEU A 163 4.68 -14.16 0.92
CA LEU A 163 6.09 -14.35 0.59
C LEU A 163 6.50 -15.83 0.56
N ARG A 164 5.90 -16.66 1.43
CA ARG A 164 6.17 -18.11 1.48
C ARG A 164 5.54 -18.88 0.32
N GLU A 165 4.47 -18.35 -0.28
CA GLU A 165 3.87 -18.86 -1.52
C GLU A 165 4.85 -18.71 -2.71
N ARG A 166 5.83 -19.62 -2.79
CA ARG A 166 6.89 -19.60 -3.81
C ARG A 166 6.31 -19.48 -5.22
N CYS A 167 6.83 -18.53 -5.98
CA CYS A 167 6.80 -18.64 -7.43
C CYS A 167 7.99 -19.52 -7.80
N ARG A 168 7.75 -20.78 -8.20
CA ARG A 168 8.84 -21.69 -8.57
C ARG A 168 9.68 -21.03 -9.69
N ASP A 169 10.99 -21.03 -9.46
CA ASP A 169 12.07 -20.79 -10.43
C ASP A 169 12.30 -19.36 -10.97
N ARG A 170 11.66 -18.31 -10.41
CA ARG A 170 11.91 -16.91 -10.83
C ARG A 170 11.88 -15.91 -9.68
N ASN A 171 12.64 -14.82 -9.81
CA ASN A 171 12.55 -13.66 -8.91
C ASN A 171 11.14 -13.07 -8.97
N SER A 172 10.56 -12.71 -7.83
CA SER A 172 9.20 -12.19 -7.77
C SER A 172 9.07 -11.02 -6.80
N MET A 173 8.13 -10.14 -7.11
CA MET A 173 7.77 -9.03 -6.24
C MET A 173 6.26 -8.97 -6.04
N CYS A 174 5.85 -8.83 -4.78
CA CYS A 174 4.45 -8.64 -4.40
C CYS A 174 4.29 -7.24 -3.82
N VAL A 175 3.41 -6.43 -4.42
CA VAL A 175 3.07 -5.10 -3.91
C VAL A 175 1.81 -5.22 -3.07
N TYR A 176 1.83 -4.67 -1.85
CA TYR A 176 0.76 -4.69 -0.87
C TYR A 176 0.32 -3.25 -0.58
N LEU A 177 -0.90 -2.91 -0.95
CA LEU A 177 -1.45 -1.57 -0.79
C LEU A 177 -2.39 -1.54 0.41
N THR A 178 -2.08 -0.71 1.41
CA THR A 178 -2.92 -0.50 2.59
C THR A 178 -3.62 0.85 2.55
N THR A 179 -4.81 0.91 3.15
CA THR A 179 -5.58 2.15 3.35
C THR A 179 -5.14 2.88 4.61
#